data_AF-A0A8S2NC54-F1
#
_entry.id   AF-A0A8S2NC54-F1
#
_cell.length_a   1.000
_cell.length_b   1.000
_cell.length_c   1.000
_cell.angle_alpha   90.00
_cell.angle_beta   90.00
_cell.angle_gamma   90.00
#
_symmetry.space_group_name_H-M   'P 1'
#
loop_
_entity.id
_entity.type
_entity.pdbx_description
1 polymer ?
#
loop_
_entity_poly.entity_id
_entity_poly.type
_entity_poly.pdbx_seq_one_letter_code
_entity_poly.pdbx_strand_id
1 'polypeptide(L)'
;MIDGTWTIVQSKKKEDKPTVRETRLQIEIYISGECYNVFLKDHNVNKFMNIKRLTSLTPIKRHITAITNLSEWLQYKSLLAPTLNDPYYQVAEQSDGTIEDHSFSHEQTKAIKIAVNMFDDIQERFFLIDGPTSISKSKTVAHVVGHLLKKLDGDKEILICAPSNTAHYELMKKILDYFNQINQTIQGKIQK
;
A
#
# COMPACT_ATOMS: atom_id res chain seq x y z
N MET A 1 -13.29 -20.28 -16.01
CA MET A 1 -12.14 -20.98 -16.65
C MET A 1 -10.87 -20.30 -16.17
N ILE A 2 -10.00 -21.01 -15.45
CA ILE A 2 -8.69 -20.49 -15.08
C ILE A 2 -7.76 -20.85 -16.24
N ASP A 3 -7.36 -19.86 -17.01
CA ASP A 3 -6.40 -20.01 -18.10
C ASP A 3 -5.00 -20.14 -17.48
N GLY A 4 -4.58 -21.37 -17.24
CA GLY A 4 -3.30 -21.71 -16.61
C GLY A 4 -2.37 -22.33 -17.64
N THR A 5 -1.19 -21.75 -17.83
CA THR A 5 -0.09 -22.40 -18.52
C THR A 5 0.64 -23.31 -17.55
N TRP A 6 0.78 -24.59 -17.90
CA TRP A 6 1.50 -25.60 -17.12
C TRP A 6 2.69 -26.10 -17.94
N THR A 7 3.86 -26.15 -17.34
CA THR A 7 5.05 -26.74 -17.95
C THR A 7 5.39 -28.02 -17.21
N ILE A 8 5.37 -29.16 -17.90
CA ILE A 8 5.81 -30.44 -17.36
C ILE A 8 7.31 -30.56 -17.61
N VAL A 9 8.08 -30.63 -16.54
CA VAL A 9 9.53 -30.87 -16.63
C VAL A 9 9.80 -32.30 -16.14
N GLN A 10 10.26 -33.17 -17.05
CA GLN A 10 10.80 -34.47 -16.67
C GLN A 10 12.26 -34.31 -16.26
N SER A 11 12.59 -34.64 -15.01
CA SER A 11 13.98 -34.68 -14.55
C SER A 11 14.42 -36.13 -14.31
N LYS A 12 15.59 -36.51 -14.82
CA LYS A 12 16.27 -37.76 -14.45
C LYS A 12 17.30 -37.43 -13.37
N LYS A 13 17.07 -37.91 -12.14
CA LYS A 13 18.13 -37.90 -11.11
C LYS A 13 19.20 -38.94 -11.49
N LYS A 14 20.46 -38.50 -11.58
CA LYS A 14 21.63 -39.40 -11.61
C LYS A 14 21.93 -39.82 -10.17
N GLU A 15 21.90 -41.12 -9.90
CA GLU A 15 22.45 -41.70 -8.66
C GLU A 15 23.78 -42.42 -8.96
N ASP A 16 24.76 -42.25 -8.07
CA ASP A 16 26.18 -42.57 -8.28
C ASP A 16 26.58 -44.04 -8.00
N LYS A 17 25.65 -45.01 -7.90
CA LYS A 17 26.01 -46.43 -7.74
C LYS A 17 25.12 -47.41 -8.52
N PRO A 18 25.68 -48.53 -9.01
CA PRO A 18 24.98 -49.48 -9.86
C PRO A 18 24.20 -50.48 -9.01
N THR A 19 22.95 -50.15 -8.69
CA THR A 19 21.96 -51.08 -8.16
C THR A 19 20.76 -51.06 -9.12
N VAL A 20 20.11 -52.21 -9.33
CA VAL A 20 19.00 -52.45 -10.28
C VAL A 20 18.12 -51.20 -10.45
N ARG A 21 18.19 -50.57 -11.64
CA ARG A 21 17.60 -49.25 -11.92
C ARG A 21 16.08 -49.33 -12.01
N GLU A 22 15.41 -49.24 -10.87
CA GLU A 22 14.00 -48.88 -10.84
C GLU A 22 13.88 -47.42 -11.30
N THR A 23 13.49 -47.21 -12.56
CA THR A 23 13.41 -45.86 -13.14
C THR A 23 12.17 -45.18 -12.55
N ARG A 24 12.32 -44.46 -11.43
CA ARG A 24 11.21 -43.71 -10.83
C ARG A 24 11.01 -42.41 -11.61
N LEU A 25 9.91 -42.35 -12.35
CA LEU A 25 9.46 -41.13 -12.99
C LEU A 25 9.03 -40.14 -11.89
N GLN A 26 9.71 -39.00 -11.78
CA GLN A 26 9.27 -37.87 -10.96
C GLN A 26 8.77 -36.76 -11.88
N ILE A 27 7.51 -36.37 -11.68
CA ILE A 27 6.90 -35.25 -12.39
C ILE A 27 6.96 -34.03 -11.46
N GLU A 28 7.70 -33.00 -11.89
CA GLU A 28 7.64 -31.70 -11.23
C GLU A 28 6.65 -30.79 -11.97
N ILE A 29 5.67 -30.28 -11.24
CA ILE A 29 4.68 -29.34 -11.78
C ILE A 29 4.85 -27.98 -11.08
N TYR A 30 5.04 -26.94 -11.88
CA TYR A 30 5.13 -25.56 -11.42
C TYR A 30 3.80 -24.87 -11.64
N ILE A 31 3.19 -24.38 -10.56
CA ILE A 31 1.83 -23.82 -10.61
C ILE A 31 1.80 -22.46 -9.94
N SER A 32 1.02 -21.52 -10.49
CA SER A 32 0.87 -20.18 -9.91
C SER A 32 0.37 -20.28 -8.46
N GLY A 33 0.76 -19.31 -7.62
CA GLY A 33 0.34 -19.32 -6.21
C GLY A 33 -1.18 -19.33 -5.99
N GLU A 34 -1.95 -18.80 -6.93
CA GLU A 34 -3.42 -18.79 -6.89
C GLU A 34 -3.98 -20.18 -7.21
N CYS A 35 -3.43 -20.85 -8.23
CA CYS A 35 -3.80 -22.23 -8.59
C CYS A 35 -3.34 -23.26 -7.56
N TYR A 36 -2.24 -22.99 -6.83
CA TYR A 36 -1.68 -23.90 -5.84
C TYR A 36 -2.65 -24.28 -4.74
N ASN A 37 -3.34 -23.27 -4.18
CA ASN A 37 -4.27 -23.48 -3.07
C ASN A 37 -5.54 -24.20 -3.52
N VAL A 38 -6.00 -23.98 -4.75
CA VAL A 38 -7.15 -24.69 -5.34
C VAL A 38 -6.78 -26.14 -5.62
N PHE A 39 -5.62 -26.36 -6.24
CA PHE A 39 -5.13 -27.69 -6.57
C PHE A 39 -4.98 -28.58 -5.33
N LEU A 40 -4.39 -28.05 -4.24
CA LEU A 40 -4.25 -28.78 -2.98
C LEU A 40 -5.58 -29.14 -2.30
N LYS A 41 -6.63 -28.35 -2.53
CA LYS A 41 -7.96 -28.63 -1.96
C LYS A 41 -8.70 -29.72 -2.72
N ASP A 42 -8.55 -29.73 -4.05
CA ASP A 42 -9.35 -30.59 -4.93
C ASP A 42 -8.66 -31.92 -5.28
N HIS A 43 -7.36 -32.07 -5.03
CA HIS A 43 -6.59 -33.24 -5.41
C HIS A 43 -5.80 -33.83 -4.25
N ASN A 44 -5.99 -35.15 -4.02
CA ASN A 44 -5.04 -35.94 -3.23
C ASN A 44 -3.72 -36.00 -3.98
N VAL A 45 -2.74 -35.20 -3.55
CA VAL A 45 -1.42 -35.15 -4.18
C VAL A 45 -0.77 -36.54 -4.10
N ASN A 46 -0.78 -37.24 -5.23
CA ASN A 46 -0.16 -38.55 -5.34
C ASN A 46 1.35 -38.46 -5.05
N LYS A 47 1.89 -39.49 -4.40
CA LYS A 47 3.29 -39.58 -3.91
C LYS A 47 4.36 -39.41 -4.99
N PHE A 48 3.99 -39.44 -6.28
CA PHE A 48 4.87 -39.35 -7.44
C PHE A 48 4.94 -37.95 -8.07
N MET A 49 4.08 -37.02 -7.63
CA MET A 49 4.03 -35.65 -8.14
C MET A 49 4.61 -34.68 -7.13
N ASN A 50 5.60 -33.90 -7.55
CA ASN A 50 6.18 -32.84 -6.74
C ASN A 50 5.68 -31.50 -7.28
N ILE A 51 4.82 -30.84 -6.52
CA ILE A 51 4.19 -29.58 -6.95
C ILE A 51 4.92 -28.43 -6.30
N LYS A 52 5.49 -27.54 -7.11
CA LYS A 52 6.20 -26.35 -6.66
C LYS A 52 5.36 -25.12 -6.92
N ARG A 53 5.10 -24.37 -5.86
CA ARG A 53 4.43 -23.07 -5.92
C ARG A 53 5.34 -22.05 -6.58
N LEU A 54 4.86 -21.44 -7.66
CA LEU A 54 5.44 -20.23 -8.24
C LEU A 54 4.95 -19.00 -7.48
N THR A 55 5.76 -17.95 -7.49
CA THR A 55 5.40 -16.64 -6.95
C THR A 55 4.12 -16.12 -7.61
N SER A 56 3.33 -15.34 -6.85
CA SER A 56 2.14 -14.71 -7.40
C SER A 56 2.54 -13.65 -8.43
N LEU A 57 1.89 -13.68 -9.60
CA LEU A 57 2.06 -12.66 -10.64
C LEU A 57 1.20 -11.42 -10.39
N THR A 58 0.36 -11.43 -9.36
CA THR A 58 -0.63 -10.39 -9.08
C THR A 58 0.00 -9.02 -8.82
N PRO A 59 1.09 -8.89 -8.04
CA PRO A 59 1.79 -7.61 -7.90
C PRO A 59 2.33 -7.09 -9.24
N ILE A 60 2.90 -7.98 -10.06
CA ILE A 60 3.46 -7.63 -11.38
C ILE A 60 2.35 -7.14 -12.30
N LYS A 61 1.23 -7.87 -12.37
CA LYS A 61 0.04 -7.46 -13.16
C LYS A 61 -0.45 -6.09 -12.72
N ARG A 62 -0.58 -5.84 -11.40
CA ARG A 62 -0.99 -4.54 -10.86
C ARG A 62 -0.03 -3.42 -11.26
N HIS A 63 1.28 -3.65 -11.20
CA HIS A 63 2.27 -2.64 -11.64
C HIS A 63 2.17 -2.36 -13.13
N ILE A 64 2.06 -3.40 -13.97
CA ILE A 64 1.88 -3.22 -15.42
C ILE A 64 0.60 -2.43 -15.71
N THR A 65 -0.51 -2.78 -15.08
CA THR A 65 -1.78 -2.03 -15.22
C THR A 65 -1.63 -0.57 -14.78
N ALA A 66 -0.98 -0.31 -13.63
CA ALA A 66 -0.76 1.05 -13.17
C ALA A 66 0.10 1.88 -14.14
N ILE A 67 1.16 1.29 -14.70
CA ILE A 67 2.04 1.97 -15.67
C ILE A 67 1.33 2.20 -17.00
N THR A 68 0.60 1.19 -17.49
CA THR A 68 -0.13 1.28 -18.78
C THR A 68 -1.25 2.32 -18.73
N ASN A 69 -1.88 2.51 -17.58
CA ASN A 69 -2.92 3.52 -17.39
C ASN A 69 -2.38 4.89 -16.95
N LEU A 70 -1.07 5.03 -16.72
CA LEU A 70 -0.47 6.27 -16.20
C LEU A 70 -0.70 7.47 -17.12
N SER A 71 -0.77 7.25 -18.43
CA SER A 71 -1.03 8.31 -19.43
C SER A 71 -2.44 8.90 -19.35
N GLU A 72 -3.37 8.21 -18.69
CA GLU A 72 -4.75 8.68 -18.51
C GLU A 72 -4.89 9.62 -17.30
N TRP A 73 -3.87 9.71 -16.45
CA TRP A 73 -3.91 10.52 -15.25
C TRP A 73 -3.69 11.99 -15.60
N LEU A 74 -4.50 12.88 -15.03
CA LEU A 74 -4.39 14.33 -15.24
C LEU A 74 -2.98 14.84 -14.90
N GLN A 75 -2.32 14.21 -13.92
CA GLN A 75 -1.01 14.59 -13.41
C GLN A 75 0.15 13.87 -14.11
N TYR A 76 -0.10 13.14 -15.20
CA TYR A 76 0.92 12.33 -15.90
C TYR A 76 2.20 13.11 -16.21
N LYS A 77 2.08 14.31 -16.80
CA LYS A 77 3.23 15.14 -17.17
C LYS A 77 4.02 15.60 -15.94
N SER A 78 3.29 15.99 -14.90
CA SER A 78 3.83 16.44 -13.61
C SER A 78 4.58 15.33 -12.87
N LEU A 79 4.11 14.09 -12.97
CA LEU A 79 4.77 12.93 -12.41
C LEU A 79 6.08 12.56 -13.14
N LEU A 80 6.13 12.75 -14.46
CA LEU A 80 7.31 12.40 -15.26
C LEU A 80 8.40 13.48 -15.23
N ALA A 81 8.00 14.74 -15.29
CA ALA A 81 8.91 15.88 -15.40
C ALA A 81 8.36 17.07 -14.60
N PRO A 82 8.43 17.01 -13.26
CA PRO A 82 7.94 18.11 -12.42
C PRO A 82 8.74 19.38 -12.72
N THR A 83 8.04 20.51 -12.78
CA THR A 83 8.64 21.83 -12.99
C THR A 83 8.41 22.74 -11.77
N LEU A 84 9.20 23.80 -11.63
CA LEU A 84 9.02 24.74 -10.51
C LEU A 84 7.65 25.44 -10.51
N ASN A 85 7.04 25.60 -11.69
CA ASN A 85 5.75 26.25 -11.86
C ASN A 85 4.60 25.24 -11.99
N ASP A 86 4.83 23.97 -11.64
CA ASP A 86 3.83 22.92 -11.79
C ASP A 86 2.65 23.12 -10.81
N PRO A 87 1.41 23.28 -11.30
CA PRO A 87 0.27 23.57 -10.45
C PRO A 87 -0.01 22.48 -9.40
N TYR A 88 0.38 21.23 -9.67
CA TYR A 88 0.19 20.13 -8.73
C TYR A 88 1.18 20.17 -7.55
N TYR A 89 2.32 20.85 -7.68
CA TYR A 89 3.34 20.94 -6.63
C TYR A 89 3.38 22.31 -5.94
N GLN A 90 2.57 23.28 -6.39
CA GLN A 90 2.50 24.59 -5.76
C GLN A 90 1.85 24.52 -4.38
N VAL A 91 2.65 24.86 -3.37
CA VAL A 91 2.22 24.97 -1.98
C VAL A 91 1.61 26.35 -1.76
N ALA A 92 0.45 26.42 -1.11
CA ALA A 92 -0.14 27.69 -0.71
C ALA A 92 0.83 28.46 0.23
N GLU A 93 1.18 29.69 -0.13
CA GLU A 93 2.19 30.48 0.60
C GLU A 93 1.74 30.89 2.01
N GLN A 94 0.43 30.84 2.30
CA GLN A 94 -0.12 31.19 3.60
C GLN A 94 -1.14 30.13 4.02
N SER A 95 -0.96 29.60 5.25
CA SER A 95 -1.92 28.71 5.88
C SER A 95 -2.42 29.34 7.17
N ASP A 96 -3.55 30.02 7.08
CA ASP A 96 -4.23 30.81 8.11
C ASP A 96 -4.85 29.92 9.21
N GLY A 97 -4.77 28.59 9.03
CA GLY A 97 -5.45 27.62 9.88
C GLY A 97 -4.91 27.56 11.31
N THR A 98 -5.81 27.63 12.28
CA THR A 98 -5.54 27.39 13.71
C THR A 98 -5.54 25.90 14.02
N ILE A 99 -4.56 25.17 13.50
CA ILE A 99 -4.19 23.85 14.07
C ILE A 99 -3.15 24.12 15.15
N GLU A 100 -3.61 24.23 16.40
CA GLU A 100 -2.75 24.27 17.56
C GLU A 100 -2.75 22.90 18.22
N ASP A 101 -1.65 22.15 18.02
CA ASP A 101 -1.38 20.92 18.74
C ASP A 101 0.05 21.00 19.29
N HIS A 102 0.15 21.16 20.61
CA HIS A 102 1.42 21.28 21.31
C HIS A 102 2.23 19.97 21.31
N SER A 103 1.68 18.86 20.78
CA SER A 103 2.35 17.57 20.68
C SER A 103 3.20 17.38 19.42
N PHE A 104 3.32 18.43 18.60
CA PHE A 104 4.11 18.45 17.36
C PHE A 104 5.14 19.58 17.35
N SER A 105 6.24 19.36 16.62
CA SER A 105 7.18 20.44 16.32
C SER A 105 6.53 21.51 15.43
N HIS A 106 7.15 22.69 15.39
CA HIS A 106 6.69 23.78 14.52
C HIS A 106 6.58 23.36 13.05
N GLU A 107 7.55 22.59 12.56
CA GLU A 107 7.63 22.09 11.18
C GLU A 107 6.52 21.07 10.90
N GLN A 108 6.25 20.16 11.85
CA GLN A 108 5.16 19.19 11.70
C GLN A 108 3.79 19.87 11.70
N THR A 109 3.59 20.84 12.60
CA THR A 109 2.36 21.63 12.64
C THR A 109 2.18 22.42 11.35
N LYS A 110 3.24 23.05 10.83
CA LYS A 110 3.22 23.73 9.52
C LYS A 110 2.86 22.76 8.39
N ALA A 111 3.47 21.58 8.35
CA ALA A 111 3.18 20.57 7.33
C ALA A 111 1.72 20.09 7.39
N ILE A 112 1.16 19.88 8.59
CA ILE A 112 -0.24 19.51 8.77
C ILE A 112 -1.17 20.62 8.26
N LYS A 113 -0.91 21.87 8.63
CA LYS A 113 -1.71 23.03 8.18
C LYS A 113 -1.73 23.15 6.66
N ILE A 114 -0.56 23.08 6.04
CA ILE A 114 -0.43 23.13 4.58
C ILE A 114 -1.22 21.98 3.96
N ALA A 115 -0.98 20.74 4.41
CA ALA A 115 -1.65 19.57 3.88
C ALA A 115 -3.17 19.71 3.96
N VAL A 116 -3.70 20.17 5.11
CA VAL A 116 -5.14 20.28 5.37
C VAL A 116 -5.79 21.42 4.57
N ASN A 117 -5.06 22.51 4.32
CA ASN A 117 -5.56 23.64 3.53
C ASN A 117 -5.50 23.39 2.02
N MET A 118 -4.59 22.53 1.55
CA MET A 118 -4.53 22.13 0.13
C MET A 118 -5.83 21.46 -0.37
N PHE A 119 -6.66 20.93 0.54
CA PHE A 119 -7.95 20.32 0.19
C PHE A 119 -9.13 21.29 0.25
N ASP A 120 -8.94 22.55 0.67
CA ASP A 120 -10.02 23.55 0.68
C ASP A 120 -10.36 24.03 -0.73
N ASP A 121 -9.38 24.10 -1.63
CA ASP A 121 -9.55 24.61 -3.00
C ASP A 121 -10.01 23.56 -4.03
N ILE A 122 -10.33 22.33 -3.61
CA ILE A 122 -10.80 21.20 -4.46
C ILE A 122 -9.85 20.87 -5.64
N GLN A 123 -8.66 21.46 -5.68
CA GLN A 123 -7.68 21.17 -6.72
C GLN A 123 -6.85 19.95 -6.31
N GLU A 124 -6.74 18.99 -7.22
CA GLU A 124 -5.81 17.88 -7.07
C GLU A 124 -4.40 18.43 -6.94
N ARG A 125 -3.68 18.02 -5.89
CA ARG A 125 -2.29 18.45 -5.64
C ARG A 125 -1.47 17.34 -5.02
N PHE A 126 -0.17 17.40 -5.22
CA PHE A 126 0.81 16.58 -4.55
C PHE A 126 1.41 17.32 -3.36
N PHE A 127 1.37 16.67 -2.20
CA PHE A 127 2.03 17.17 -1.00
C PHE A 127 3.05 16.15 -0.51
N LEU A 128 4.32 16.54 -0.48
CA LEU A 128 5.40 15.69 0.00
C LEU A 128 5.76 16.07 1.44
N ILE A 129 5.59 15.11 2.34
CA ILE A 129 6.08 15.21 3.72
C ILE A 129 7.39 14.45 3.81
N ASP A 130 8.49 15.20 3.91
CA ASP A 130 9.79 14.62 4.21
C ASP A 130 10.29 14.99 5.61
N GLY A 131 11.14 14.13 6.16
CA GLY A 131 11.73 14.29 7.48
C GLY A 131 12.74 13.18 7.79
N PRO A 132 13.64 13.37 8.76
CA PRO A 132 14.51 12.30 9.24
C PRO A 132 13.70 11.17 9.92
N THR A 133 14.32 9.99 10.05
CA THR A 133 13.73 8.80 10.67
C THR A 133 13.30 9.00 12.13
N SER A 134 13.90 9.98 12.83
CA SER A 134 13.56 10.36 14.20
C SER A 134 12.24 11.13 14.32
N ILE A 135 11.75 11.72 13.22
CA ILE A 135 10.47 12.44 13.20
C ILE A 135 9.35 11.44 12.90
N SER A 136 8.31 11.47 13.72
CA SER A 136 7.15 10.59 13.58
C SER A 136 6.28 10.96 12.36
N LYS A 137 6.79 10.73 11.14
CA LYS A 137 6.08 10.98 9.87
C LYS A 137 4.67 10.38 9.87
N SER A 138 4.55 9.15 10.36
CA SER A 138 3.27 8.45 10.45
C SER A 138 2.30 9.09 11.46
N LYS A 139 2.80 9.73 12.53
CA LYS A 139 1.95 10.51 13.45
C LYS A 139 1.44 11.79 12.76
N THR A 140 2.31 12.46 12.01
CA THR A 140 1.95 13.63 11.18
C THR A 140 0.87 13.26 10.15
N VAL A 141 1.08 12.17 9.39
CA VAL A 141 0.09 11.68 8.41
C VAL A 141 -1.25 11.33 9.07
N ALA A 142 -1.24 10.67 10.23
CA ALA A 142 -2.47 10.35 10.95
C ALA A 142 -3.27 11.61 11.33
N HIS A 143 -2.58 12.70 11.70
CA HIS A 143 -3.25 13.97 12.03
C HIS A 143 -3.78 14.66 10.77
N VAL A 144 -3.03 14.65 9.66
CA VAL A 144 -3.54 15.15 8.37
C VAL A 144 -4.83 14.43 8.00
N VAL A 145 -4.82 13.09 7.98
CA VAL A 145 -5.99 12.25 7.68
C VAL A 145 -7.16 12.60 8.62
N GLY A 146 -6.89 12.70 9.91
CA GLY A 146 -7.92 12.98 10.89
C GLY A 146 -8.52 14.38 10.79
N HIS A 147 -7.73 15.39 10.40
CA HIS A 147 -8.24 16.73 10.09
C HIS A 147 -9.02 16.76 8.77
N LEU A 148 -8.57 16.02 7.76
CA LEU A 148 -9.28 15.91 6.49
C LEU A 148 -10.63 15.22 6.67
N LEU A 149 -10.70 14.10 7.40
CA LEU A 149 -11.97 13.42 7.67
C LEU A 149 -12.99 14.28 8.42
N LYS A 150 -12.55 15.26 9.22
CA LYS A 150 -13.44 16.25 9.84
C LYS A 150 -13.93 17.33 8.88
N LYS A 151 -13.14 17.67 7.87
CA LYS A 151 -13.48 18.68 6.85
C LYS A 151 -14.33 18.09 5.72
N LEU A 152 -14.13 16.82 5.40
CA LEU A 152 -14.86 16.13 4.35
C LEU A 152 -16.30 15.92 4.79
N ASP A 153 -17.26 16.37 3.96
CA ASP A 153 -18.66 15.99 4.11
C ASP A 153 -18.80 14.46 3.99
N GLY A 154 -19.76 13.89 4.73
CA GLY A 154 -19.82 12.45 5.07
C GLY A 154 -19.82 11.44 3.91
N ASP A 155 -19.96 11.88 2.66
CA ASP A 155 -19.95 11.03 1.47
C ASP A 155 -18.56 10.86 0.84
N LYS A 156 -17.54 11.58 1.32
CA LYS A 156 -16.18 11.51 0.77
C LYS A 156 -15.30 10.53 1.53
N GLU A 157 -14.52 9.75 0.79
CA GLU A 157 -13.63 8.73 1.33
C GLU A 157 -12.15 9.14 1.17
N ILE A 158 -11.30 8.66 2.09
CA ILE A 158 -9.84 8.83 1.99
C ILE A 158 -9.19 7.46 1.77
N LEU A 159 -8.48 7.31 0.64
CA LEU A 159 -7.65 6.13 0.37
C LEU A 159 -6.29 6.28 1.06
N ILE A 160 -5.93 5.31 1.89
CA ILE A 160 -4.65 5.28 2.61
C ILE A 160 -3.88 4.02 2.22
N CYS A 161 -2.67 4.21 1.70
CA CYS A 161 -1.82 3.12 1.22
C CYS A 161 -0.45 3.13 1.90
N ALA A 162 0.12 1.93 2.05
CA ALA A 162 1.49 1.72 2.49
C ALA A 162 2.09 0.51 1.75
N PRO A 163 3.40 0.46 1.52
CA PRO A 163 4.03 -0.61 0.72
C PRO A 163 4.05 -1.98 1.43
N SER A 164 3.94 -2.02 2.76
CA SER A 164 3.92 -3.25 3.54
C SER A 164 2.70 -3.31 4.47
N ASN A 165 2.21 -4.53 4.74
CA ASN A 165 1.10 -4.75 5.66
C ASN A 165 1.40 -4.19 7.06
N THR A 166 2.63 -4.40 7.55
CA THR A 166 3.07 -3.87 8.85
C THR A 166 2.97 -2.35 8.90
N ALA A 167 3.44 -1.65 7.86
CA ALA A 167 3.34 -0.19 7.80
C ALA A 167 1.87 0.28 7.74
N HIS A 168 1.01 -0.47 7.05
CA HIS A 168 -0.42 -0.19 6.99
C HIS A 168 -1.08 -0.33 8.37
N TYR A 169 -0.81 -1.43 9.10
CA TYR A 169 -1.34 -1.63 10.45
C TYR A 169 -0.88 -0.56 11.44
N GLU A 170 0.40 -0.20 11.42
CA GLU A 170 0.95 0.85 12.28
C GLU A 170 0.32 2.22 11.99
N LEU A 171 0.10 2.54 10.71
CA LEU A 171 -0.56 3.78 10.34
C LEU A 171 -2.03 3.80 10.78
N MET A 172 -2.76 2.69 10.56
CA MET A 172 -4.15 2.54 10.98
C MET A 172 -4.31 2.73 12.49
N LYS A 173 -3.43 2.11 13.28
CA LYS A 173 -3.44 2.27 14.74
C LYS A 173 -3.31 3.74 15.15
N LYS A 174 -2.38 4.48 14.54
CA LYS A 174 -2.17 5.91 14.84
C LYS A 174 -3.37 6.78 14.47
N ILE A 175 -4.06 6.45 13.39
CA ILE A 175 -5.30 7.13 12.97
C ILE A 175 -6.40 6.86 13.99
N LEU A 176 -6.59 5.61 14.41
CA LEU A 176 -7.58 5.25 15.44
C LEU A 176 -7.27 5.90 16.79
N ASP A 177 -6.00 5.92 17.20
CA ASP A 177 -5.56 6.58 18.43
C ASP A 177 -5.88 8.08 18.40
N TYR A 178 -5.67 8.75 17.26
CA TYR A 178 -6.05 10.15 17.08
C TYR A 178 -7.56 10.37 17.27
N PHE A 179 -8.40 9.53 16.65
CA PHE A 179 -9.86 9.64 16.82
C PHE A 179 -10.31 9.40 18.26
N ASN A 180 -9.69 8.43 18.95
CA ASN A 180 -9.98 8.16 20.35
C ASN A 180 -9.65 9.36 21.25
N GLN A 181 -8.51 10.03 21.02
CA GLN A 181 -8.12 11.23 21.76
C GLN A 181 -9.10 12.40 21.57
N ILE A 182 -9.61 12.57 20.35
CA ILE A 182 -10.61 13.60 20.06
C ILE A 182 -11.92 13.31 20.81
N ASN A 183 -12.41 12.07 20.75
CA ASN A 183 -13.67 11.70 21.39
C ASN A 183 -13.62 11.90 22.91
N GLN A 184 -12.49 11.55 23.54
CA GLN A 184 -12.26 11.81 24.96
C GLN A 184 -12.23 13.32 25.29
N THR A 185 -11.63 14.13 24.42
CA THR A 185 -11.60 15.60 24.59
C THR A 185 -13.00 16.22 24.50
N ILE A 186 -13.86 15.71 23.62
CA ILE A 186 -15.25 16.16 23.47
C ILE A 186 -16.07 15.77 24.70
N GLN A 187 -15.98 14.52 25.16
CA GLN A 187 -16.71 14.06 26.35
C GLN A 187 -16.27 14.78 27.64
N GLY A 188 -14.97 15.04 27.80
CA GLY A 188 -14.46 15.79 28.95
C GLY A 188 -14.83 17.28 28.97
N LYS A 189 -15.18 17.87 27.82
CA LYS A 189 -15.70 19.25 27.72
C LYS A 189 -17.20 19.35 27.99
N ILE A 190 -17.97 18.26 27.83
CA ILE A 190 -19.41 18.23 28.09
C ILE A 190 -19.72 18.03 29.58
N GLN A 191 -18.76 17.50 30.37
CA GLN A 191 -18.91 17.26 31.80
C GLN A 191 -18.40 18.39 32.71
N LYS A 192 -17.90 19.49 32.15
CA LYS A 192 -17.53 20.70 32.88
C LYS A 192 -18.50 21.82 32.56
#